data_AF-A0A4Y2AFC0-F1
#
_entry.id   AF-A0A4Y2AFC0-F1
#
_cell.length_a   1.000
_cell.length_b   1.000
_cell.length_c   1.000
_cell.angle_alpha   90.00
_cell.angle_beta   90.00
_cell.angle_gamma   90.00
#
_symmetry.space_group_name_H-M   'P 1'
#
loop_
_entity.id
_entity.type
_entity.pdbx_description
1 polymer ?
#
loop_
_entity_poly.entity_id
_entity_poly.type
_entity_poly.pdbx_seq_one_letter_code
_entity_poly.pdbx_strand_id
1 'polypeptide(L)'
;MDKSDPGAKNFIDLVQKEVSQYVVGNSIKDLNLRGRKSKAFTAWVLLQDNVEFRVNESFLGGGKYGNPQVTAVTLLIPGEEKRGLRISIDEDKARLYEIVNGSYDITFNWKVDDKNCSITMNVSINGTVACTKASEGLIWEDLDKNKDAKIRIGGTKNRKMTSTELISLGKQQHKSHEVVKFVANDPEVKSALKELGSELQKGNSSEKSAQTEDSKAADTSKQLSKSLKRM
;
A
#
# COMPACT_ATOMS: atom_id res chain seq x y z
N MET A 1 -6.52 16.45 24.44
CA MET A 1 -6.97 15.99 25.77
C MET A 1 -5.75 15.94 26.63
N ASP A 2 -5.76 16.68 27.73
CA ASP A 2 -4.72 16.55 28.74
C ASP A 2 -4.87 15.17 29.40
N LYS A 3 -3.80 14.36 29.44
CA LYS A 3 -3.84 13.02 30.04
C LYS A 3 -4.02 13.08 31.57
N SER A 4 -3.89 14.26 32.18
CA SER A 4 -4.14 14.49 33.60
C SER A 4 -5.61 14.73 33.95
N ASP A 5 -6.50 14.95 32.96
CA ASP A 5 -7.95 15.02 33.17
C ASP A 5 -8.50 13.61 33.47
N PRO A 6 -9.15 13.39 34.64
CA PRO A 6 -9.74 12.10 34.99
C PRO A 6 -10.75 11.58 33.95
N GLY A 7 -11.50 12.48 33.30
CA GLY A 7 -12.45 12.10 32.25
C GLY A 7 -11.76 11.55 31.00
N ALA A 8 -10.71 12.24 30.55
CA ALA A 8 -9.87 11.78 29.45
C ALA A 8 -9.17 10.44 29.77
N LYS A 9 -8.65 10.27 30.99
CA LYS A 9 -8.01 9.02 31.42
C LYS A 9 -8.99 7.83 31.38
N ASN A 10 -10.17 7.99 31.97
CA ASN A 10 -11.20 6.94 31.95
C ASN A 10 -11.60 6.54 30.53
N PHE A 11 -11.68 7.51 29.61
CA PHE A 11 -11.96 7.24 28.21
C PHE A 11 -10.83 6.47 27.52
N ILE A 12 -9.58 6.85 27.74
CA ILE A 12 -8.41 6.13 27.20
C ILE A 12 -8.37 4.69 27.72
N ASP A 13 -8.58 4.48 29.02
CA ASP A 13 -8.58 3.16 29.65
C ASP A 13 -9.69 2.27 29.07
N LEU A 14 -10.89 2.83 28.82
CA LEU A 14 -11.99 2.13 28.17
C LEU A 14 -11.62 1.73 26.73
N VAL A 15 -11.04 2.64 25.94
CA VAL A 15 -10.63 2.34 24.56
C VAL A 15 -9.55 1.27 24.56
N GLN A 16 -8.57 1.35 25.47
CA GLN A 16 -7.52 0.35 25.60
C GLN A 16 -8.08 -1.03 25.94
N LYS A 17 -8.97 -1.13 26.93
CA LYS A 17 -9.62 -2.39 27.30
C LYS A 17 -10.32 -3.04 26.11
N GLU A 18 -11.04 -2.25 25.34
CA GLU A 18 -11.79 -2.73 24.18
C GLU A 18 -10.86 -3.10 23.00
N VAL A 19 -9.84 -2.29 22.70
CA VAL A 19 -8.86 -2.62 21.65
C VAL A 19 -8.11 -3.91 21.98
N SER A 20 -7.77 -4.14 23.25
CA SER A 20 -7.09 -5.36 23.70
C SER A 20 -7.85 -6.65 23.39
N GLN A 21 -9.19 -6.61 23.24
CA GLN A 21 -9.98 -7.79 22.87
C GLN A 21 -9.64 -8.31 21.45
N TYR A 22 -9.09 -7.44 20.60
CA TYR A 22 -8.67 -7.79 19.24
C TYR A 22 -7.18 -8.12 19.16
N VAL A 23 -6.42 -8.03 20.26
CA VAL A 23 -4.98 -8.30 20.28
C VAL A 23 -4.74 -9.66 20.93
N VAL A 24 -4.16 -10.59 20.18
CA VAL A 24 -3.79 -11.90 20.74
C VAL A 24 -2.58 -11.72 21.67
N GLY A 25 -2.71 -12.15 22.93
CA GLY A 25 -1.58 -12.22 23.88
C GLY A 25 -1.30 -10.97 24.72
N ASN A 26 -2.24 -10.01 24.84
CA ASN A 26 -2.10 -8.78 25.64
C ASN A 26 -0.85 -7.95 25.31
N SER A 27 -0.55 -7.79 24.02
CA SER A 27 0.73 -7.28 23.54
C SER A 27 0.67 -5.82 23.06
N ILE A 28 -0.19 -4.98 23.64
CA ILE A 28 -0.22 -3.53 23.35
C ILE A 28 0.92 -2.86 24.12
N LYS A 29 1.86 -2.25 23.38
CA LYS A 29 2.97 -1.48 23.95
C LYS A 29 2.56 -0.05 24.27
N ASP A 30 1.79 0.59 23.39
CA ASP A 30 1.27 1.95 23.60
C ASP A 30 -0.07 2.15 22.87
N LEU A 31 -0.89 3.05 23.42
CA LEU A 31 -2.15 3.47 22.81
C LEU A 31 -2.33 4.98 22.98
N ASN A 32 -2.54 5.66 21.85
CA ASN A 32 -2.85 7.09 21.84
C ASN A 32 -4.12 7.37 21.05
N LEU A 33 -4.88 8.37 21.49
CA LEU A 33 -6.08 8.82 20.79
C LEU A 33 -5.78 10.09 19.99
N ARG A 34 -6.02 10.05 18.68
CA ARG A 34 -5.92 11.24 17.82
C ARG A 34 -7.30 11.71 17.41
N GLY A 35 -7.66 12.91 17.85
CA GLY A 35 -8.94 13.53 17.55
C GLY A 35 -9.01 14.08 16.12
N ARG A 36 -10.22 14.13 15.57
CA ARG A 36 -10.58 14.85 14.35
C ARG A 36 -11.40 16.09 14.71
N LYS A 37 -11.51 17.03 13.77
CA LYS A 37 -12.40 18.21 13.89
C LYS A 37 -13.85 17.83 14.25
N SER A 38 -14.29 16.63 13.86
CA SER A 38 -15.62 16.08 14.14
C SER A 38 -15.82 15.50 15.56
N LYS A 39 -14.88 15.71 16.49
CA LYS A 39 -14.86 15.09 17.84
C LYS A 39 -14.79 13.55 17.86
N ALA A 40 -14.60 12.92 16.70
CA ALA A 40 -14.29 11.51 16.60
C ALA A 40 -12.78 11.27 16.78
N PHE A 41 -12.42 10.17 17.41
CA PHE A 41 -11.06 9.73 17.63
C PHE A 41 -10.69 8.55 16.73
N THR A 42 -9.40 8.46 16.44
CA THR A 42 -8.74 7.25 15.95
C THR A 42 -7.81 6.75 17.03
N ALA A 43 -7.92 5.47 17.39
CA ALA A 43 -6.97 4.82 18.29
C ALA A 43 -5.71 4.45 17.51
N TRP A 44 -4.56 4.94 17.95
CA TRP A 44 -3.25 4.64 17.40
C TRP A 44 -2.60 3.65 18.35
N VAL A 45 -2.38 2.43 17.86
CA VAL A 45 -2.02 1.28 18.67
C VAL A 45 -0.65 0.80 18.23
N LEU A 46 0.29 0.79 19.14
CA LEU A 46 1.59 0.17 18.96
C LEU A 46 1.54 -1.22 19.60
N LEU A 47 1.71 -2.25 18.78
CA LEU A 47 1.81 -3.63 19.25
C LEU A 47 3.27 -4.00 19.47
N GLN A 48 3.52 -5.06 20.23
CA GLN A 48 4.79 -5.77 20.20
C GLN A 48 4.99 -6.47 18.84
N ASP A 49 6.21 -6.90 18.56
CA ASP A 49 6.55 -7.55 17.28
C ASP A 49 5.82 -8.88 17.12
N ASN A 50 5.43 -9.19 15.88
CA ASN A 50 4.80 -10.46 15.48
C ASN A 50 3.47 -10.77 16.20
N VAL A 51 2.71 -9.74 16.55
CA VAL A 51 1.41 -9.87 17.22
C VAL A 51 0.26 -9.90 16.20
N GLU A 52 -0.68 -10.81 16.41
CA GLU A 52 -1.90 -10.92 15.60
C GLU A 52 -2.99 -9.95 16.11
N PHE A 53 -3.60 -9.20 15.18
CA PHE A 53 -4.75 -8.33 15.45
C PHE A 53 -6.02 -8.90 14.80
N ARG A 54 -6.89 -9.52 15.59
CA ARG A 54 -8.10 -10.22 15.15
C ARG A 54 -9.31 -9.33 15.20
N VAL A 55 -9.81 -8.95 14.03
CA VAL A 55 -11.02 -8.13 13.88
C VAL A 55 -12.23 -9.03 13.66
N ASN A 56 -13.32 -8.81 14.39
CA ASN A 56 -14.60 -9.51 14.19
C ASN A 56 -15.73 -8.53 13.84
N GLU A 57 -16.97 -9.00 13.75
CA GLU A 57 -18.14 -8.18 13.42
C GLU A 57 -18.43 -7.10 14.47
N SER A 58 -18.03 -7.34 15.72
CA SER A 58 -18.19 -6.37 16.80
C SER A 58 -17.13 -5.26 16.81
N PHE A 59 -16.26 -5.22 15.79
CA PHE A 59 -15.14 -4.29 15.72
C PHE A 59 -15.56 -2.81 15.81
N LEU A 60 -14.65 -2.02 16.39
CA LEU A 60 -14.82 -0.69 16.96
C LEU A 60 -15.19 0.45 15.98
N GLY A 61 -15.61 0.18 14.76
CA GLY A 61 -15.87 1.23 13.76
C GLY A 61 -17.29 1.78 13.73
N GLY A 62 -18.00 1.81 14.86
CA GLY A 62 -19.35 2.40 14.91
C GLY A 62 -19.99 2.37 16.31
N GLY A 63 -19.80 3.43 17.09
CA GLY A 63 -20.75 3.81 18.15
C GLY A 63 -20.62 3.14 19.53
N LYS A 64 -19.75 2.13 19.74
CA LYS A 64 -19.61 1.45 21.05
C LYS A 64 -19.26 2.38 22.22
N TYR A 65 -18.60 3.50 21.98
CA TYR A 65 -18.07 4.39 23.02
C TYR A 65 -18.93 5.61 23.35
N GLY A 66 -20.16 5.70 22.82
CA GLY A 66 -20.97 6.91 22.98
C GLY A 66 -20.25 8.14 22.40
N ASN A 67 -20.35 9.28 23.10
CA ASN A 67 -19.65 10.51 22.74
C ASN A 67 -18.54 10.78 23.78
N PRO A 68 -17.26 10.82 23.41
CA PRO A 68 -16.73 10.85 22.05
C PRO A 68 -16.57 9.48 21.37
N GLN A 69 -16.77 9.44 20.05
CA GLN A 69 -16.72 8.21 19.27
C GLN A 69 -15.28 7.85 18.88
N VAL A 70 -14.93 6.56 18.93
CA VAL A 70 -13.77 6.01 18.20
C VAL A 70 -14.29 5.41 16.89
N THR A 71 -13.69 5.81 15.76
CA THR A 71 -14.17 5.43 14.41
C THR A 71 -13.18 4.60 13.61
N ALA A 72 -11.95 4.47 14.11
CA ALA A 72 -10.90 3.70 13.46
C ALA A 72 -9.81 3.30 14.47
N VAL A 73 -9.11 2.22 14.13
CA VAL A 73 -7.87 1.79 14.77
C VAL A 73 -6.75 1.92 13.74
N THR A 74 -5.60 2.45 14.12
CA THR A 74 -4.40 2.51 13.29
C THR A 74 -3.29 1.77 14.01
N LEU A 75 -2.83 0.67 13.43
CA LEU A 75 -1.68 -0.08 13.89
C LEU A 75 -0.40 0.64 13.43
N LEU A 76 0.49 0.88 14.38
CA LEU A 76 1.78 1.49 14.14
C LEU A 76 2.83 0.42 13.88
N ILE A 77 3.81 0.77 13.04
CA ILE A 77 4.97 -0.09 12.77
C ILE A 77 5.88 -0.07 14.00
N PRO A 78 6.17 -1.23 14.62
CA PRO A 78 7.13 -1.31 15.71
C PRO A 78 8.50 -0.74 15.33
N GLY A 79 9.14 -0.01 16.25
CA GLY A 79 10.45 0.61 16.02
C GLY A 79 10.44 1.89 15.18
N GLU A 80 9.44 2.10 14.31
CA GLU A 80 9.32 3.33 13.50
C GLU A 80 8.22 4.29 13.97
N GLU A 81 7.23 3.79 14.72
CA GLU A 81 6.04 4.53 15.19
C GLU A 81 5.25 5.24 14.05
N LYS A 82 5.50 4.85 12.80
CA LYS A 82 4.77 5.31 11.62
C LYS A 82 3.47 4.53 11.45
N ARG A 83 2.52 5.13 10.74
CA ARG A 83 1.25 4.46 10.37
C ARG A 83 1.54 3.27 9.47
N GLY A 84 1.09 2.10 9.89
CA GLY A 84 1.19 0.86 9.14
C GLY A 84 -0.14 0.51 8.46
N LEU A 85 -1.09 0.04 9.25
CA LEU A 85 -2.41 -0.40 8.80
C LEU A 85 -3.50 0.39 9.54
N ARG A 86 -4.48 0.93 8.83
CA ARG A 86 -5.67 1.53 9.42
C ARG A 86 -6.89 0.66 9.15
N ILE A 87 -7.66 0.37 10.20
CA ILE A 87 -8.87 -0.43 10.16
C ILE A 87 -10.03 0.47 10.57
N SER A 88 -11.08 0.50 9.74
CA SER A 88 -12.29 1.30 9.98
C SER A 88 -13.51 0.62 9.37
N ILE A 89 -14.69 1.17 9.60
CA ILE A 89 -15.89 0.77 8.87
C ILE A 89 -16.15 1.83 7.80
N ASP A 90 -16.41 1.39 6.57
CA ASP A 90 -16.71 2.28 5.46
C ASP A 90 -18.21 2.61 5.35
N GLU A 91 -18.58 3.41 4.36
CA GLU A 91 -19.98 3.82 4.13
C GLU A 91 -20.94 2.65 3.86
N ASP A 92 -20.44 1.53 3.33
CA ASP A 92 -21.21 0.32 3.06
C ASP A 92 -21.26 -0.62 4.27
N LYS A 93 -20.84 -0.13 5.44
CA LYS A 93 -20.68 -0.90 6.69
C LYS A 93 -19.67 -2.06 6.57
N ALA A 94 -18.83 -2.07 5.54
CA ALA A 94 -17.78 -3.07 5.38
C ALA A 94 -16.54 -2.67 6.18
N ARG A 95 -15.81 -3.66 6.69
CA ARG A 95 -14.48 -3.44 7.28
C ARG A 95 -13.50 -3.00 6.21
N LEU A 96 -12.91 -1.85 6.38
CA LEU A 96 -11.91 -1.30 5.48
C LEU A 96 -10.54 -1.37 6.11
N TYR A 97 -9.64 -2.09 5.43
CA TYR A 97 -8.23 -2.24 5.77
C TYR A 97 -7.41 -1.35 4.83
N GLU A 98 -6.93 -0.22 5.32
CA GLU A 98 -6.09 0.72 4.59
C GLU A 98 -4.61 0.49 4.92
N ILE A 99 -3.87 -0.09 3.98
CA ILE A 99 -2.43 -0.34 4.10
C ILE A 99 -1.70 0.95 3.74
N VAL A 100 -1.11 1.60 4.73
CA VAL A 100 -0.44 2.91 4.59
C VAL A 100 1.07 2.75 4.43
N ASN A 101 1.65 1.73 5.06
CA ASN A 101 3.06 1.38 4.94
C ASN A 101 3.26 -0.09 5.33
N GLY A 102 4.35 -0.72 4.88
CA GLY A 102 4.68 -2.12 5.19
C GLY A 102 3.93 -3.15 4.35
N SER A 103 3.95 -4.39 4.85
CA SER A 103 3.28 -5.55 4.27
C SER A 103 2.56 -6.31 5.39
N TYR A 104 1.35 -6.80 5.09
CA TYR A 104 0.50 -7.47 6.06
C TYR A 104 -0.11 -8.73 5.47
N ASP A 105 -0.07 -9.81 6.24
CA ASP A 105 -0.94 -10.96 6.02
C ASP A 105 -2.31 -10.67 6.62
N ILE A 106 -3.31 -10.57 5.74
CA ILE A 106 -4.69 -10.28 6.12
C ILE A 106 -5.52 -11.52 5.81
N THR A 107 -6.13 -12.08 6.86
CA THR A 107 -7.03 -13.22 6.73
C THR A 107 -8.48 -12.76 6.79
N PHE A 108 -9.25 -13.09 5.75
CA PHE A 108 -10.69 -12.93 5.72
C PHE A 108 -11.36 -14.28 5.97
N ASN A 109 -12.38 -14.27 6.83
CA ASN A 109 -13.24 -15.41 7.09
C ASN A 109 -14.69 -14.96 6.88
N TRP A 110 -15.47 -15.74 6.15
CA TRP A 110 -16.89 -15.50 5.90
C TRP A 110 -17.62 -16.83 5.71
N LYS A 111 -18.95 -16.79 5.65
CA LYS A 111 -19.77 -17.96 5.35
C LYS A 111 -20.48 -17.80 4.02
N VAL A 112 -20.57 -18.91 3.29
CA VAL A 112 -21.42 -19.04 2.11
C VAL A 112 -22.32 -20.24 2.35
N ASP A 113 -23.60 -19.99 2.57
CA ASP A 113 -24.53 -21.03 3.03
C ASP A 113 -23.99 -21.71 4.31
N ASP A 114 -23.82 -23.03 4.32
CA ASP A 114 -23.22 -23.78 5.44
C ASP A 114 -21.68 -23.91 5.37
N LYS A 115 -21.04 -23.36 4.33
CA LYS A 115 -19.60 -23.46 4.10
C LYS A 115 -18.86 -22.31 4.78
N ASN A 116 -17.86 -22.65 5.61
CA ASN A 116 -16.89 -21.68 6.12
C ASN A 116 -15.80 -21.44 5.07
N CYS A 117 -15.70 -20.19 4.61
CA CYS A 117 -14.71 -19.77 3.63
C CYS A 117 -13.62 -18.94 4.32
N SER A 118 -12.37 -19.14 3.91
CA SER A 118 -11.27 -18.28 4.33
C SER A 118 -10.23 -18.05 3.25
N ILE A 119 -9.61 -16.88 3.28
CA ILE A 119 -8.45 -16.55 2.44
C ILE A 119 -7.48 -15.66 3.21
N THR A 120 -6.20 -15.97 3.14
CA THR A 120 -5.10 -15.13 3.62
C THR A 120 -4.37 -14.54 2.43
N MET A 121 -4.25 -13.21 2.41
CA MET A 121 -3.50 -12.48 1.41
C MET A 121 -2.39 -11.68 2.07
N ASN A 122 -1.17 -11.81 1.56
CA ASN A 122 -0.11 -10.86 1.81
C ASN A 122 -0.32 -9.64 0.91
N VAL A 123 -0.45 -8.45 1.49
CA VAL A 123 -0.64 -7.21 0.74
C VAL A 123 0.35 -6.15 1.22
N SER A 124 1.08 -5.57 0.27
CA SER A 124 2.14 -4.61 0.51
C SER A 124 1.78 -3.22 -0.01
N ILE A 125 2.34 -2.17 0.62
CA ILE A 125 2.12 -0.77 0.22
C ILE A 125 2.53 -0.46 -1.23
N ASN A 126 3.51 -1.18 -1.77
CA ASN A 126 3.96 -1.06 -3.16
C ASN A 126 2.97 -1.69 -4.17
N GLY A 127 1.85 -2.24 -3.69
CA GLY A 127 0.84 -2.88 -4.51
C GLY A 127 1.02 -4.38 -4.68
N THR A 128 2.10 -5.00 -4.17
CA THR A 128 2.29 -6.45 -4.25
C THR A 128 1.19 -7.19 -3.50
N VAL A 129 0.57 -8.17 -4.15
CA VAL A 129 -0.47 -9.03 -3.57
C VAL A 129 -0.14 -10.49 -3.84
N ALA A 130 -0.11 -11.31 -2.79
CA ALA A 130 0.03 -12.76 -2.90
C ALA A 130 -1.05 -13.47 -2.07
N CYS A 131 -1.72 -14.46 -2.65
CA CYS A 131 -2.57 -15.37 -1.89
C CYS A 131 -1.67 -16.41 -1.22
N THR A 132 -1.63 -16.44 0.12
CA THR A 132 -0.75 -17.32 0.89
C THR A 132 -1.49 -18.52 1.46
N LYS A 133 -2.81 -18.42 1.66
CA LYS A 133 -3.65 -19.52 2.13
C LYS A 133 -5.09 -19.34 1.67
N ALA A 134 -5.79 -20.44 1.39
CA ALA A 134 -7.23 -20.45 1.13
C ALA A 134 -7.86 -21.69 1.76
N SER A 135 -9.14 -21.62 2.11
CA SER A 135 -9.93 -22.79 2.51
C SER A 135 -10.04 -23.77 1.34
N GLU A 136 -10.08 -25.06 1.65
CA GLU A 136 -10.23 -26.12 0.64
C GLU A 136 -11.53 -25.95 -0.16
N GLY A 137 -11.46 -26.17 -1.48
CA GLY A 137 -12.60 -26.04 -2.38
C GLY A 137 -13.14 -24.61 -2.53
N LEU A 138 -12.39 -23.57 -2.15
CA LEU A 138 -12.78 -22.19 -2.40
C LEU A 138 -12.79 -21.88 -3.91
N ILE A 139 -13.94 -21.44 -4.42
CA ILE A 139 -14.12 -21.04 -5.83
C ILE A 139 -14.28 -19.52 -5.95
N TRP A 140 -14.18 -19.00 -7.17
CA TRP A 140 -14.25 -17.56 -7.43
C TRP A 140 -15.58 -16.94 -7.04
N GLU A 141 -16.68 -17.66 -7.26
CA GLU A 141 -18.03 -17.23 -6.93
C GLU A 141 -18.21 -17.04 -5.42
N ASP A 142 -17.50 -17.81 -4.60
CA ASP A 142 -17.53 -17.68 -3.14
C ASP A 142 -16.76 -16.45 -2.66
N LEU A 143 -15.71 -16.03 -3.39
CA LEU A 143 -14.95 -14.82 -3.08
C LEU A 143 -15.78 -13.56 -3.28
N ASP A 144 -16.60 -13.53 -4.34
CA ASP A 144 -17.49 -12.39 -4.60
C ASP A 144 -18.60 -12.22 -3.56
N LYS A 145 -18.90 -13.28 -2.79
CA LYS A 145 -19.84 -13.24 -1.67
C LYS A 145 -19.23 -12.62 -0.40
N ASN A 146 -17.92 -12.44 -0.32
CA ASN A 146 -17.29 -11.70 0.79
C ASN A 146 -17.56 -10.19 0.64
N LYS A 147 -18.64 -9.70 1.26
CA LYS A 147 -19.01 -8.27 1.27
C LYS A 147 -18.53 -7.52 2.51
N ASP A 148 -18.06 -8.23 3.53
CA ASP A 148 -17.81 -7.65 4.85
C ASP A 148 -16.43 -7.01 4.99
N ALA A 149 -15.59 -7.12 3.97
CA ALA A 149 -14.24 -6.57 3.99
C ALA A 149 -13.77 -6.03 2.64
N LYS A 150 -13.03 -4.93 2.70
CA LYS A 150 -12.36 -4.29 1.57
C LYS A 150 -10.96 -3.87 1.97
N ILE A 151 -10.05 -3.83 1.00
CA ILE A 151 -8.69 -3.33 1.19
C ILE A 151 -8.47 -2.08 0.35
N ARG A 152 -7.70 -1.14 0.89
CA ARG A 152 -7.16 0.00 0.16
C ARG A 152 -5.65 0.01 0.34
N ILE A 153 -4.91 0.10 -0.76
CA ILE A 153 -3.45 0.21 -0.72
C ILE A 153 -3.10 1.69 -0.91
N GLY A 154 -2.41 2.29 0.06
CA GLY A 154 -1.97 3.68 0.04
C GLY A 154 -2.96 4.69 0.63
N GLY A 155 -2.97 5.89 0.04
CA GLY A 155 -3.68 7.04 0.58
C GLY A 155 -5.20 6.95 0.46
N THR A 156 -5.91 7.85 1.16
CA THR A 156 -7.39 7.82 1.24
C THR A 156 -8.11 8.01 -0.09
N LYS A 157 -7.44 8.59 -1.10
CA LYS A 157 -7.95 8.79 -2.47
C LYS A 157 -7.89 7.53 -3.33
N ASN A 158 -7.17 6.50 -2.88
CA ASN A 158 -7.02 5.26 -3.64
C ASN A 158 -8.30 4.42 -3.56
N ARG A 159 -8.53 3.64 -4.61
CA ARG A 159 -9.72 2.79 -4.75
C ARG A 159 -9.76 1.72 -3.66
N LYS A 160 -10.96 1.46 -3.13
CA LYS A 160 -11.24 0.29 -2.28
C LYS A 160 -11.38 -0.94 -3.19
N MET A 161 -10.77 -2.05 -2.81
CA MET A 161 -10.76 -3.29 -3.59
C MET A 161 -11.37 -4.44 -2.79
N THR A 162 -12.13 -5.30 -3.48
CA THR A 162 -12.60 -6.58 -2.94
C THR A 162 -11.49 -7.62 -2.93
N SER A 163 -11.71 -8.77 -2.26
CA SER A 163 -10.78 -9.90 -2.33
C SER A 163 -10.58 -10.38 -3.77
N THR A 164 -11.64 -10.42 -4.59
CA THR A 164 -11.57 -10.83 -6.00
C THR A 164 -10.66 -9.92 -6.83
N GLU A 165 -10.80 -8.61 -6.65
CA GLU A 165 -9.99 -7.61 -7.35
C GLU A 165 -8.52 -7.69 -6.94
N LEU A 166 -8.25 -7.92 -5.65
CA LEU A 166 -6.89 -8.10 -5.15
C LEU A 166 -6.20 -9.36 -5.70
N ILE A 167 -6.90 -10.49 -5.72
CA ILE A 167 -6.34 -11.73 -6.29
C ILE A 167 -6.06 -11.54 -7.79
N SER A 168 -6.95 -10.84 -8.50
CA SER A 168 -6.76 -10.50 -9.90
C SER A 168 -5.51 -9.63 -10.12
N LEU A 169 -5.29 -8.64 -9.24
CA LEU A 169 -4.09 -7.81 -9.25
C LEU A 169 -2.82 -8.64 -9.03
N GLY A 170 -2.82 -9.55 -8.05
CA GLY A 170 -1.70 -10.45 -7.79
C GLY A 170 -1.39 -11.36 -8.99
N LYS A 171 -2.42 -11.92 -9.64
CA LYS A 171 -2.25 -12.75 -10.86
C LYS A 171 -1.60 -11.98 -12.01
N GLN A 172 -1.94 -10.71 -12.20
CA GLN A 172 -1.31 -9.87 -13.22
C GLN A 172 0.17 -9.61 -12.94
N GLN A 173 0.56 -9.45 -11.67
CA GLN A 173 1.96 -9.24 -11.26
C GLN A 173 2.84 -10.47 -11.48
N HIS A 174 2.28 -11.67 -11.33
CA HIS A 174 3.00 -12.91 -11.65
C HIS A 174 3.16 -13.12 -13.16
N LYS A 175 2.14 -12.77 -13.96
CA LYS A 175 2.27 -12.79 -15.43
C LYS A 175 3.31 -11.80 -15.94
N SER A 176 3.45 -10.62 -15.33
CA SER A 176 4.48 -9.65 -15.73
C SER A 176 5.90 -10.05 -15.30
N HIS A 177 6.08 -10.91 -14.29
CA HIS A 177 7.39 -11.44 -13.90
C HIS A 177 7.90 -12.56 -14.82
N GLU A 178 7.03 -13.30 -15.50
CA GLU A 178 7.45 -14.29 -16.51
C GLU A 178 7.85 -13.63 -17.84
N VAL A 179 7.18 -12.55 -18.26
CA VAL A 179 7.51 -11.86 -19.52
C VAL A 179 8.93 -11.27 -19.50
N VAL A 180 9.46 -10.88 -18.32
CA VAL A 180 10.85 -10.37 -18.20
C VAL A 180 11.89 -11.50 -18.28
N LYS A 181 11.54 -12.75 -17.96
CA LYS A 181 12.48 -13.90 -18.03
C LYS A 181 12.50 -14.62 -19.38
N PHE A 182 11.41 -14.59 -20.14
CA PHE A 182 11.38 -15.20 -21.48
C PHE A 182 12.10 -14.35 -22.53
N VAL A 183 11.99 -13.02 -22.46
CA VAL A 183 12.64 -12.11 -23.43
C VAL A 183 14.17 -12.07 -23.25
N ALA A 184 14.70 -12.38 -22.06
CA ALA A 184 16.14 -12.38 -21.78
C ALA A 184 16.87 -13.70 -22.09
N ASN A 185 16.13 -14.80 -22.30
CA ASN A 185 16.69 -16.14 -22.52
C ASN A 185 16.43 -16.69 -23.93
N ASP A 186 15.67 -15.98 -24.76
CA ASP A 186 15.60 -16.26 -26.19
C ASP A 186 16.94 -15.89 -26.86
N PRO A 187 17.63 -16.84 -27.53
CA PRO A 187 18.92 -16.59 -28.17
C PRO A 187 18.86 -15.52 -29.27
N GLU A 188 17.75 -15.43 -29.99
CA GLU A 188 17.56 -14.44 -31.06
C GLU A 188 17.36 -13.05 -30.47
N VAL A 189 16.56 -12.93 -29.41
CA VAL A 189 16.34 -11.64 -28.73
C VAL A 189 17.60 -11.18 -27.99
N LYS A 190 18.36 -12.11 -27.40
CA LYS A 190 19.64 -11.81 -26.74
C LYS A 190 20.71 -11.38 -27.74
N SER A 191 20.74 -11.98 -28.93
CA SER A 191 21.57 -11.49 -30.04
C SER A 191 21.12 -10.11 -30.52
N ALA A 192 19.82 -9.89 -30.74
CA ALA A 192 19.29 -8.61 -31.18
C ALA A 192 19.56 -7.47 -30.18
N LEU A 193 19.43 -7.73 -28.86
CA LEU A 193 19.76 -6.77 -27.81
C LEU A 193 21.26 -6.49 -27.72
N LYS A 194 22.10 -7.50 -27.98
CA LYS A 194 23.56 -7.34 -28.03
C LYS A 194 24.00 -6.56 -29.27
N GLU A 195 23.31 -6.77 -30.40
CA GLU A 195 23.52 -6.06 -31.66
C GLU A 195 23.09 -4.59 -31.53
N LEU A 196 21.90 -4.31 -31.00
CA LEU A 196 21.44 -2.95 -30.64
C LEU A 196 22.38 -2.24 -29.66
N GLY A 197 22.86 -2.95 -28.63
CA GLY A 197 23.82 -2.39 -27.67
C GLY A 197 25.19 -2.08 -28.27
N SER A 198 25.62 -2.85 -29.28
CA SER A 198 26.88 -2.61 -29.98
C SER A 198 26.75 -1.58 -31.12
N GLU A 199 25.57 -1.42 -31.73
CA GLU A 199 25.24 -0.30 -32.62
C GLU A 199 25.19 1.03 -31.87
N LEU A 200 24.62 1.06 -30.66
CA LEU A 200 24.61 2.26 -29.81
C LEU A 200 26.00 2.68 -29.33
N GLN A 201 26.92 1.72 -29.10
CA GLN A 201 28.32 2.03 -28.80
C GLN A 201 29.11 2.45 -30.05
N LYS A 202 28.82 1.87 -31.22
CA LYS A 202 29.42 2.31 -32.49
C LYS A 202 28.97 3.71 -32.89
N GLY A 203 27.68 4.04 -32.74
CA GLY A 203 27.12 5.37 -33.01
C GLY A 203 27.75 6.47 -32.14
N ASN A 204 27.96 6.20 -30.85
CA ASN A 204 28.66 7.12 -29.95
C ASN A 204 30.18 7.20 -30.17
N SER A 205 30.78 6.23 -30.90
CA SER A 205 32.20 6.29 -31.28
C SER A 205 32.43 6.99 -32.63
N SER A 206 31.45 6.96 -33.55
CA SER A 206 31.51 7.66 -34.84
C SER A 206 31.10 9.14 -34.75
N GLU A 207 30.32 9.55 -33.75
CA GLU A 207 30.03 10.97 -33.52
C GLU A 207 31.17 11.73 -32.81
N LYS A 208 32.17 11.03 -32.26
CA LYS A 208 33.34 11.67 -31.63
C LYS A 208 34.53 11.89 -32.58
N SER A 209 34.48 11.34 -33.80
CA SER A 209 35.49 11.56 -34.85
C SER A 209 35.01 12.40 -36.04
N ALA A 210 33.77 12.88 -36.04
CA ALA A 210 33.22 13.79 -37.07
C ALA A 210 33.02 15.24 -36.59
N GLN A 211 33.42 15.58 -35.35
CA GLN A 211 33.55 16.96 -34.86
C GLN A 211 35.03 17.32 -34.62
N THR A 212 35.85 17.26 -35.67
CA THR A 212 37.16 17.98 -35.67
C THR A 212 37.60 18.46 -37.06
N GLU A 213 36.74 18.54 -38.07
CA GLU A 213 37.10 19.16 -39.36
C GLU A 213 36.13 20.20 -39.94
N ASP A 214 34.98 20.49 -39.31
CA ASP A 214 34.06 21.55 -39.79
C ASP A 214 33.95 22.79 -38.87
N SER A 215 35.00 23.09 -38.10
CA SER A 215 35.17 24.40 -37.45
C SER A 215 36.03 25.33 -38.30
N LYS A 216 35.71 25.45 -39.60
CA LYS A 216 36.33 26.44 -40.48
C LYS A 216 35.40 26.95 -41.59
N ALA A 217 34.11 27.12 -41.31
CA ALA A 217 33.20 27.84 -42.22
C ALA A 217 31.91 28.32 -41.51
N ALA A 218 32.03 28.98 -40.35
CA ALA A 218 30.90 29.73 -39.77
C ALA A 218 31.38 30.87 -38.86
N ASP A 219 32.45 31.55 -39.26
CA ASP A 219 32.95 32.77 -38.62
C ASP A 219 32.83 33.98 -39.56
N THR A 220 31.60 34.22 -40.05
CA THR A 220 31.30 35.42 -40.85
C THR A 220 29.87 35.95 -40.69
N SER A 221 29.08 35.43 -39.73
CA SER A 221 27.71 35.93 -39.47
C SER A 221 27.47 36.45 -38.05
N LYS A 222 28.53 36.57 -37.22
CA LYS A 222 28.44 37.13 -35.85
C LYS A 222 29.33 38.34 -35.57
N GLN A 223 29.81 39.04 -36.60
CA GLN A 223 30.47 40.34 -36.46
C GLN A 223 29.68 41.56 -36.99
N LEU A 224 28.45 41.39 -37.47
CA LEU A 224 27.65 42.53 -37.98
C LEU A 224 26.52 43.03 -37.06
N SER A 225 26.38 42.51 -35.83
CA SER A 225 25.37 42.98 -34.86
C SER A 225 25.92 43.72 -33.64
N LYS A 226 27.21 44.09 -33.63
CA LYS A 226 27.81 44.93 -32.57
C LYS A 226 28.35 46.30 -33.02
N SER A 227 28.19 46.69 -34.29
CA SER A 227 28.57 48.04 -34.77
C SER A 227 27.39 48.99 -35.05
N LEU A 228 26.19 48.69 -34.54
CA LEU A 228 25.00 49.56 -34.65
C LEU A 228 24.41 49.98 -33.29
N LYS A 229 25.23 49.93 -32.23
CA LYS A 229 25.00 50.61 -30.96
C LYS A 229 26.23 51.44 -30.59
N ARG A 230 26.54 52.42 -31.45
CA ARG A 230 27.32 53.64 -31.14
C ARG A 230 27.12 54.62 -32.30
N MET A 231 25.93 55.18 -32.35
CA MET A 231 25.69 56.61 -32.61
C MET A 231 24.78 57.10 -31.48
#